data_AF-A0A7V8WG81-F1
#
_entry.id   AF-A0A7V8WG81-F1
#
_cell.length_a   1.000
_cell.length_b   1.000
_cell.length_c   1.000
_cell.angle_alpha   90.00
_cell.angle_beta   90.00
_cell.angle_gamma   90.00
#
_symmetry.space_group_name_H-M   'P 1'
#
loop_
_entity.id
_entity.type
_entity.pdbx_description
1 polymer ?
#
loop_
_entity_poly.entity_id
_entity_poly.type
_entity_poly.pdbx_seq_one_letter_code
_entity_poly.pdbx_strand_id
1 'polypeptide(L)'
;MPVPVPEGAAKPSTGRLNVITQPAGARVLIDGVQSGHTPLRLDSVAPGRHTVTTIIGDVSTKRTVRVEAGKTVVVDIPVAVAARTGWVTIQSPVRLEVTKAGRQVGTSDQQRILLGPGRHSLTLSNRTVAYSSAHTVEVTAGQEAVLKVSPTGRVNLNAQPWAEVWIDGARAGETPLANLQVPLGSRQFLFKHPQYGERRLTATVSTTPIALTVDFTKPSQRP
;
A
#
# COMPACT_ATOMS: atom_id res chain seq x y z
N MET A 1 26.64 50.77 42.60
CA MET A 1 25.69 49.74 42.11
C MET A 1 26.06 48.41 42.75
N PRO A 2 25.10 47.72 43.40
CA PRO A 2 25.18 46.27 43.47
C PRO A 2 23.92 45.60 42.91
N VAL A 3 24.18 44.74 41.92
CA VAL A 3 23.51 43.51 41.46
C VAL A 3 21.98 43.34 41.65
N PRO A 4 21.23 43.10 40.55
CA PRO A 4 19.82 42.72 40.62
C PRO A 4 19.68 41.29 41.18
N VAL A 5 18.60 41.12 41.95
CA VAL A 5 18.06 39.86 42.49
C VAL A 5 18.09 38.71 41.47
N PRO A 6 18.39 37.46 41.89
CA PRO A 6 18.23 36.31 41.02
C PRO A 6 16.75 36.18 40.63
N GLU A 7 16.55 36.26 39.33
CA GLU A 7 15.34 35.98 38.56
C GLU A 7 14.61 34.78 39.16
N GLY A 8 13.34 34.97 39.50
CA GLY A 8 12.50 33.92 40.06
C GLY A 8 12.59 32.69 39.18
N ALA A 9 13.13 31.60 39.72
CA ALA A 9 12.99 30.28 39.14
C ALA A 9 11.49 29.99 39.07
N ALA A 10 10.86 30.35 37.95
CA ALA A 10 9.50 30.00 37.64
C ALA A 10 9.41 28.49 37.81
N LYS A 11 8.67 28.04 38.84
CA LYS A 11 8.37 26.63 39.02
C LYS A 11 7.92 26.12 37.65
N PRO A 12 8.55 25.09 37.08
CA PRO A 12 8.22 24.65 35.73
C PRO A 12 6.73 24.36 35.68
N SER A 13 5.97 25.24 35.04
CA SER A 13 4.52 25.12 34.92
C SER A 13 4.13 24.08 33.87
N THR A 14 5.13 23.45 33.25
CA THR A 14 5.02 22.43 32.22
C THR A 14 5.84 21.19 32.62
N GLY A 15 5.37 20.02 32.22
CA GLY A 15 6.09 18.76 32.25
C GLY A 15 6.60 18.37 30.87
N ARG A 16 7.54 17.44 30.84
CA ARG A 16 8.09 16.85 29.62
C ARG A 16 7.39 15.51 29.36
N LEU A 17 6.89 15.29 28.15
CA LEU A 17 6.27 14.04 27.75
C LEU A 17 7.02 13.46 26.55
N ASN A 18 7.58 12.27 26.74
CA ASN A 18 8.21 11.53 25.66
C ASN A 18 7.32 10.33 25.32
N VAL A 19 6.72 10.35 24.14
CA VAL A 19 5.84 9.29 23.64
C VAL A 19 6.62 8.44 22.65
N ILE A 20 6.86 7.20 23.05
CA ILE A 20 7.48 6.18 22.20
C ILE A 20 6.47 5.06 21.99
N THR A 21 6.40 4.56 20.76
CA THR A 21 5.61 3.38 20.42
C THR A 21 6.44 2.37 19.68
N GLN A 22 6.08 1.11 19.86
CA GLN A 22 6.59 -0.01 19.08
C GLN A 22 5.41 -0.66 18.33
N PRO A 23 5.39 -0.63 16.99
CA PRO A 23 6.36 -0.02 16.07
C PRO A 23 6.34 1.53 16.10
N ALA A 24 7.45 2.14 15.66
CA ALA A 24 7.58 3.60 15.51
C ALA A 24 6.76 4.12 14.31
N GLY A 25 6.47 5.43 14.26
CA GLY A 25 5.69 6.05 13.18
C GLY A 25 4.19 6.17 13.45
N ALA A 26 3.77 6.07 14.71
CA ALA A 26 2.38 6.22 15.10
C ALA A 26 1.97 7.69 15.13
N ARG A 27 0.78 8.03 14.61
CA ARG A 27 0.17 9.36 14.83
C ARG A 27 -0.25 9.50 16.29
N VAL A 28 0.21 10.55 16.95
CA VAL A 28 -0.11 10.84 18.34
C VAL A 28 -1.07 12.02 18.42
N LEU A 29 -2.17 11.83 19.15
CA LEU A 29 -3.11 12.87 19.54
C LEU A 29 -3.12 12.98 21.07
N ILE A 30 -3.00 14.18 21.60
CA ILE A 30 -3.04 14.46 23.04
C ILE A 30 -4.29 15.28 23.31
N ASP A 31 -5.18 14.77 24.15
CA ASP A 31 -6.47 15.38 24.47
C ASP A 31 -7.31 15.70 23.23
N GLY A 32 -7.15 14.89 22.18
CA GLY A 32 -7.81 15.08 20.88
C GLY A 32 -7.06 15.99 19.90
N VAL A 33 -6.00 16.68 20.33
CA VAL A 33 -5.17 17.54 19.46
C VAL A 33 -4.03 16.72 18.85
N GLN A 34 -3.91 16.73 17.52
CA GLN A 34 -2.82 16.03 16.84
C GLN A 34 -1.47 16.69 17.15
N SER A 35 -0.57 15.95 17.81
CA SER A 35 0.71 16.47 18.28
C SER A 35 1.91 16.01 17.44
N GLY A 36 1.75 15.00 16.58
CA GLY A 36 2.81 14.57 15.64
C GLY A 36 2.84 13.06 15.41
N HIS A 37 4.03 12.54 15.11
CA HIS A 37 4.31 11.11 14.92
C HIS A 37 5.34 10.61 15.92
N THR A 38 5.25 9.36 16.38
CA THR A 38 6.27 8.77 17.26
C THR A 38 7.57 8.44 16.53
N PRO A 39 8.74 8.62 17.16
CA PRO A 39 8.95 9.12 18.53
C PRO A 39 8.64 10.62 18.65
N LEU A 40 7.77 11.00 19.59
CA LEU A 40 7.37 12.39 19.80
C LEU A 40 7.83 12.85 21.18
N ARG A 41 8.66 13.88 21.21
CA ARG A 41 9.07 14.55 22.45
C ARG A 41 8.37 15.90 22.53
N LEU A 42 7.67 16.13 23.64
CA LEU A 42 7.04 17.40 23.94
C LEU A 42 7.63 17.95 25.22
N ASP A 43 8.23 19.13 25.11
CA ASP A 43 8.93 19.77 26.22
C ASP A 43 8.05 20.68 27.07
N SER A 44 6.82 20.96 26.60
CA SER A 44 5.88 21.89 27.23
C SER A 44 4.45 21.33 27.32
N VAL A 45 4.25 20.26 28.09
CA VAL A 45 2.90 19.70 28.35
C VAL A 45 2.37 20.24 29.68
N ALA A 46 1.09 20.61 29.73
CA ALA A 46 0.49 21.03 30.99
C ALA A 46 0.60 19.90 32.06
N PRO A 47 0.80 20.22 33.34
CA PRO A 47 0.71 19.23 34.40
C PRO A 47 -0.76 18.87 34.59
N GLY A 48 -1.08 17.59 34.51
CA GLY A 48 -2.47 17.14 34.46
C GLY A 48 -2.62 15.72 33.94
N ARG A 49 -3.89 15.30 33.82
CA ARG A 49 -4.26 14.01 33.26
C ARG A 49 -4.51 14.20 31.76
N HIS A 50 -3.57 13.72 30.95
CA HIS A 50 -3.62 13.82 29.49
C HIS A 50 -4.03 12.49 28.88
N THR A 51 -4.93 12.52 27.90
CA THR A 51 -5.33 11.34 27.14
C THR A 51 -4.51 11.27 25.86
N VAL A 52 -3.55 10.35 25.83
CA VAL A 52 -2.70 10.10 24.66
C VAL A 52 -3.38 9.04 23.80
N THR A 53 -3.88 9.44 22.63
CA THR A 53 -4.41 8.54 21.61
C THR A 53 -3.34 8.34 20.55
N THR A 54 -2.91 7.09 20.37
CA THR A 54 -1.89 6.74 19.39
C THR A 54 -2.51 5.89 18.30
N ILE A 55 -2.28 6.26 17.04
CA ILE A 55 -2.88 5.64 15.86
C ILE A 55 -1.76 5.10 14.97
N ILE A 56 -1.70 3.79 14.79
CA ILE A 56 -0.76 3.12 13.88
C ILE A 56 -1.61 2.42 12.80
N GLY A 57 -1.57 2.94 11.58
CA GLY A 57 -2.47 2.50 10.51
C GLY A 57 -3.94 2.69 10.91
N ASP A 58 -4.65 1.57 11.11
CA ASP A 58 -6.06 1.53 11.56
C ASP A 58 -6.23 1.25 13.07
N VAL A 59 -5.15 0.92 13.80
CA VAL A 59 -5.24 0.61 15.22
C VAL A 59 -5.05 1.88 16.04
N SER A 60 -6.08 2.23 16.81
CA SER A 60 -5.98 3.30 17.81
C SER A 60 -5.89 2.73 19.22
N THR A 61 -4.95 3.25 20.02
CA THR A 61 -4.81 2.94 21.44
C THR A 61 -4.92 4.24 22.21
N LYS A 62 -5.83 4.28 23.19
CA LYS A 62 -5.96 5.39 24.12
C LYS A 62 -5.30 5.01 25.44
N ARG A 63 -4.40 5.86 25.93
CA ARG A 63 -3.79 5.72 27.25
C ARG A 63 -3.86 7.05 27.97
N THR A 64 -4.39 7.01 29.18
CA THR A 64 -4.40 8.19 30.04
C THR A 64 -3.10 8.22 30.83
N VAL A 65 -2.39 9.34 30.74
CA VAL A 65 -1.09 9.56 31.37
C VAL A 65 -1.21 10.76 32.29
N ARG A 66 -0.61 10.67 33.48
CA ARG A 66 -0.51 11.81 34.39
C ARG A 66 0.87 12.45 34.20
N VAL A 67 0.89 13.71 33.77
CA VAL A 67 2.11 14.51 33.62
C VAL A 67 2.24 15.40 34.84
N GLU A 68 3.41 15.40 35.46
CA GLU A 68 3.75 16.27 36.60
C GLU A 68 4.72 17.35 36.16
N ALA A 69 4.57 18.55 36.75
CA ALA A 69 5.42 19.71 36.49
C ALA A 69 6.90 19.39 36.74
N GLY A 70 7.77 19.72 35.78
CA GLY A 70 9.22 19.51 35.88
C GLY A 70 9.70 18.05 35.72
N LYS A 71 8.80 17.06 35.61
CA LYS A 71 9.19 15.66 35.36
C LYS A 71 9.12 15.32 33.88
N THR A 72 10.06 14.47 33.44
CA THR A 72 9.99 13.83 32.12
C THR A 72 9.27 12.50 32.30
N VAL A 73 8.04 12.42 31.81
CA VAL A 73 7.30 11.16 31.77
C VAL A 73 7.60 10.51 30.42
N VAL A 74 8.30 9.37 30.47
CA VAL A 74 8.44 8.50 29.30
C VAL A 74 7.24 7.56 29.31
N VAL A 75 6.37 7.71 28.32
CA VAL A 75 5.26 6.79 28.13
C VAL A 75 5.67 5.83 27.03
N ASP A 76 6.11 4.67 27.48
CA ASP A 76 6.11 3.51 26.62
C ASP A 76 4.67 3.04 26.49
N ILE A 77 4.12 3.26 25.29
CA ILE A 77 2.86 2.63 24.91
C ILE A 77 3.30 1.40 24.12
N PRO A 78 3.37 0.22 24.77
CA PRO A 78 3.30 -1.02 24.03
C PRO A 78 1.90 -1.02 23.46
N VAL A 79 1.76 -0.47 22.25
CA VAL A 79 0.62 -0.80 21.44
C VAL A 79 0.76 -2.32 21.35
N ALA A 80 -0.17 -3.07 21.94
CA ALA A 80 -0.17 -4.54 21.87
C ALA A 80 -0.51 -4.95 20.43
N VAL A 81 0.33 -4.51 19.49
CA VAL A 81 0.27 -4.72 18.05
C VAL A 81 0.45 -6.20 17.82
N ALA A 82 1.40 -6.84 18.51
CA ALA A 82 1.67 -8.26 18.34
C ALA A 82 0.46 -9.19 18.59
N ALA A 83 -0.42 -8.86 19.55
CA ALA A 83 -1.59 -9.69 19.88
C ALA A 83 -2.90 -9.28 19.16
N ARG A 84 -2.91 -8.12 18.49
CA ARG A 84 -4.11 -7.55 17.84
C ARG A 84 -3.82 -6.89 16.50
N THR A 85 -2.78 -7.31 15.81
CA THR A 85 -2.57 -6.96 14.40
C THR A 85 -2.08 -8.17 13.65
N GLY A 86 -2.50 -8.27 12.40
CA GLY A 86 -1.83 -9.13 11.44
C GLY A 86 -1.32 -8.28 10.29
N TRP A 87 -0.60 -8.95 9.42
CA TRP A 87 -0.05 -8.34 8.22
C TRP A 87 -0.83 -8.83 7.02
N VAL A 88 -1.00 -7.98 6.03
CA VAL A 88 -1.47 -8.38 4.72
C VAL A 88 -0.42 -8.03 3.70
N THR A 89 -0.04 -9.04 2.92
CA THR A 89 0.90 -8.89 1.82
C THR A 89 0.16 -9.15 0.53
N ILE A 90 0.18 -8.18 -0.38
CA ILE A 90 -0.55 -8.27 -1.63
C ILE A 90 0.45 -8.50 -2.74
N GLN A 91 0.38 -9.68 -3.36
CA GLN A 91 1.24 -10.03 -4.48
C GLN A 91 0.49 -9.78 -5.78
N SER A 92 0.96 -8.81 -6.57
CA SER A 92 0.38 -8.47 -7.86
C SER A 92 1.46 -8.12 -8.89
N PRO A 93 1.32 -8.56 -10.16
CA PRO A 93 2.25 -8.22 -11.24
C PRO A 93 2.16 -6.74 -11.66
N VAL A 94 1.14 -6.03 -11.20
CA VAL A 94 0.96 -4.58 -11.39
C VAL A 94 0.85 -3.90 -10.05
N ARG A 95 1.30 -2.64 -9.95
CA ARG A 95 1.09 -1.82 -8.76
C ARG A 95 -0.42 -1.61 -8.57
N LEU A 96 -0.96 -1.97 -7.42
CA LEU A 96 -2.36 -1.74 -7.05
C LEU A 96 -2.40 -0.81 -5.84
N GLU A 97 -3.29 0.16 -5.87
CA GLU A 97 -3.68 0.94 -4.69
C GLU A 97 -4.62 0.10 -3.83
N VAL A 98 -4.37 0.07 -2.53
CA VAL A 98 -5.14 -0.72 -1.58
C VAL A 98 -5.94 0.24 -0.73
N THR A 99 -7.25 0.19 -0.89
CA THR A 99 -8.19 1.00 -0.12
C THR A 99 -9.10 0.11 0.72
N LYS A 100 -9.44 0.57 1.92
CA LYS A 100 -10.39 -0.09 2.82
C LYS A 100 -11.46 0.93 3.19
N ALA A 101 -12.72 0.60 2.94
CA ALA A 101 -13.85 1.53 3.16
C ALA A 101 -13.61 2.93 2.54
N GLY A 102 -13.00 2.99 1.35
CA GLY A 102 -12.68 4.24 0.64
C GLY A 102 -11.43 4.98 1.13
N ARG A 103 -10.76 4.52 2.20
CA ARG A 103 -9.50 5.10 2.68
C ARG A 103 -8.31 4.28 2.19
N GLN A 104 -7.30 4.93 1.61
CA GLN A 104 -6.06 4.25 1.23
C GLN A 104 -5.33 3.75 2.47
N VAL A 105 -5.09 2.44 2.53
CA VAL A 105 -4.35 1.76 3.60
C VAL A 105 -2.93 1.38 3.17
N GLY A 106 -2.69 1.29 1.86
CA GLY A 106 -1.38 0.98 1.31
C GLY A 106 -1.37 0.79 -0.19
N THR A 107 -0.33 0.14 -0.69
CA THR A 107 -0.13 -0.23 -2.10
C THR A 107 0.46 -1.65 -2.18
N SER A 108 0.22 -2.37 -3.28
CA SER A 108 0.67 -3.76 -3.43
C SER A 108 2.18 -3.94 -3.60
N ASP A 109 2.93 -2.85 -3.78
CA ASP A 109 4.40 -2.85 -3.77
C ASP A 109 4.98 -2.71 -2.36
N GLN A 110 4.15 -2.40 -1.35
CA GLN A 110 4.59 -2.46 0.03
C GLN A 110 4.73 -3.91 0.48
N GLN A 111 5.85 -4.21 1.15
CA GLN A 111 6.13 -5.56 1.62
C GLN A 111 5.08 -6.08 2.60
N ARG A 112 4.53 -5.21 3.46
CA ARG A 112 3.52 -5.60 4.47
C ARG A 112 2.59 -4.43 4.80
N ILE A 113 1.28 -4.67 4.77
CA ILE A 113 0.25 -3.71 5.19
C ILE A 113 -0.28 -4.15 6.55
N LEU A 114 -0.21 -3.26 7.55
CA LEU A 114 -0.70 -3.55 8.89
C LEU A 114 -2.23 -3.43 8.93
N LEU A 115 -2.92 -4.51 9.29
CA LEU A 115 -4.36 -4.50 9.53
C LEU A 115 -4.67 -5.13 10.88
N GLY A 116 -5.77 -4.71 11.52
CA GLY A 116 -6.28 -5.40 12.70
C GLY A 116 -6.70 -6.85 12.36
N PRO A 117 -6.81 -7.77 13.32
CA PRO A 117 -7.35 -9.09 13.07
C PRO A 117 -8.84 -8.99 12.70
N GLY A 118 -9.32 -9.97 11.96
CA GLY A 118 -10.68 -10.07 11.46
C GLY A 118 -10.78 -9.99 9.95
N ARG A 119 -12.03 -9.99 9.47
CA ARG A 119 -12.36 -9.96 8.05
C ARG A 119 -12.32 -8.51 7.54
N HIS A 120 -11.44 -8.21 6.60
CA HIS A 120 -11.33 -6.90 5.94
C HIS A 120 -11.72 -7.01 4.48
N SER A 121 -12.55 -6.09 4.01
CA SER A 121 -12.79 -5.88 2.58
C SER A 121 -11.85 -4.82 2.05
N LEU A 122 -10.93 -5.22 1.18
CA LEU A 122 -9.94 -4.38 0.53
C LEU A 122 -10.31 -4.18 -0.94
N THR A 123 -10.44 -2.94 -1.36
CA THR A 123 -10.61 -2.57 -2.76
C THR A 123 -9.24 -2.28 -3.35
N LEU A 124 -8.86 -3.09 -4.33
CA LEU A 124 -7.64 -2.96 -5.09
C LEU A 124 -7.95 -2.23 -6.39
N SER A 125 -7.31 -1.08 -6.61
CA SER A 125 -7.52 -0.29 -7.83
C SER A 125 -6.23 0.12 -8.51
N ASN A 126 -6.28 0.22 -9.83
CA ASN A 126 -5.24 0.88 -10.62
C ASN A 126 -5.91 1.66 -11.76
N ARG A 127 -5.77 2.98 -11.71
CA ARG A 127 -6.36 3.90 -12.69
C ARG A 127 -5.74 3.79 -14.08
N THR A 128 -4.45 3.45 -14.18
CA THR A 128 -3.71 3.32 -15.44
C THR A 128 -4.21 2.14 -16.28
N VAL A 129 -4.59 1.04 -15.65
CA VAL A 129 -5.15 -0.15 -16.33
C VAL A 129 -6.66 -0.31 -16.14
N ALA A 130 -7.34 0.74 -15.63
CA ALA A 130 -8.77 0.76 -15.33
C ALA A 130 -9.26 -0.47 -14.53
N TYR A 131 -8.44 -0.92 -13.58
CA TYR A 131 -8.74 -2.07 -12.74
C TYR A 131 -9.31 -1.63 -11.40
N SER A 132 -10.39 -2.29 -10.96
CA SER A 132 -10.97 -2.14 -9.63
C SER A 132 -11.61 -3.46 -9.20
N SER A 133 -11.22 -3.98 -8.05
CA SER A 133 -11.77 -5.23 -7.53
C SER A 133 -11.75 -5.27 -6.01
N ALA A 134 -12.86 -5.70 -5.41
CA ALA A 134 -12.98 -5.89 -3.97
C ALA A 134 -12.60 -7.31 -3.59
N HIS A 135 -11.66 -7.45 -2.64
CA HIS A 135 -11.20 -8.72 -2.10
C HIS A 135 -11.44 -8.74 -0.60
N THR A 136 -11.95 -9.86 -0.10
CA THR A 136 -12.02 -10.09 1.34
C THR A 136 -10.75 -10.82 1.77
N VAL A 137 -10.05 -10.30 2.77
CA VAL A 137 -8.94 -10.98 3.44
C VAL A 137 -9.27 -11.19 4.91
N GLU A 138 -9.00 -12.38 5.40
CA GLU A 138 -9.09 -12.69 6.82
C GLU A 138 -7.70 -12.57 7.43
N VAL A 139 -7.58 -11.70 8.43
CA VAL A 139 -6.32 -11.40 9.09
C VAL A 139 -6.35 -12.02 10.48
N THR A 140 -5.44 -12.94 10.75
CA THR A 140 -5.26 -13.49 12.10
C THR A 140 -4.21 -12.68 12.84
N ALA A 141 -4.43 -12.41 14.13
CA ALA A 141 -3.46 -11.70 14.96
C ALA A 141 -2.11 -12.44 14.97
N GLY A 142 -1.02 -11.70 14.76
CA GLY A 142 0.33 -12.22 14.69
C GLY A 142 0.68 -12.95 13.39
N GLN A 143 -0.26 -13.15 12.47
CA GLN A 143 -0.02 -13.82 11.19
C GLN A 143 -0.01 -12.87 10.00
N GLU A 144 0.71 -13.27 8.96
CA GLU A 144 0.76 -12.61 7.67
C GLU A 144 -0.20 -13.33 6.71
N ALA A 145 -1.28 -12.66 6.31
CA ALA A 145 -2.18 -13.13 5.26
C ALA A 145 -1.65 -12.67 3.90
N VAL A 146 -1.43 -13.63 3.00
CA VAL A 146 -0.94 -13.35 1.65
C VAL A 146 -2.11 -13.37 0.68
N LEU A 147 -2.40 -12.23 0.05
CA LEU A 147 -3.41 -12.09 -0.98
C LEU A 147 -2.73 -12.02 -2.35
N LYS A 148 -2.84 -13.08 -3.14
CA LYS A 148 -2.34 -13.12 -4.52
C LYS A 148 -3.42 -12.62 -5.47
N VAL A 149 -3.14 -11.55 -6.20
CA VAL A 149 -4.07 -10.96 -7.16
C VAL A 149 -3.39 -10.84 -8.51
N SER A 150 -3.93 -11.54 -9.50
CA SER A 150 -3.43 -11.54 -10.88
C SER A 150 -4.52 -10.99 -11.79
N PRO A 151 -4.65 -9.66 -11.90
CA PRO A 151 -5.69 -9.09 -12.72
C PRO A 151 -5.42 -9.40 -14.20
N THR A 152 -6.46 -9.82 -14.93
CA THR A 152 -6.39 -10.15 -16.36
C THR A 152 -7.28 -9.23 -17.18
N GLY A 153 -6.87 -9.00 -18.43
CA GLY A 153 -7.61 -8.28 -19.47
C GLY A 153 -7.84 -9.19 -20.66
N ARG A 154 -8.79 -8.84 -21.52
CA ARG A 154 -9.11 -9.62 -22.73
C ARG A 154 -8.30 -9.12 -23.91
N VAL A 155 -7.66 -10.03 -24.62
CA VAL A 155 -6.87 -9.74 -25.81
C VAL A 155 -7.33 -10.65 -26.95
N ASN A 156 -7.58 -10.04 -28.11
CA ASN A 156 -7.84 -10.73 -29.36
C ASN A 156 -6.58 -10.64 -30.23
N LEU A 157 -6.06 -11.77 -30.70
CA LEU A 157 -4.84 -11.85 -31.48
C LEU A 157 -5.17 -12.45 -32.83
N ASN A 158 -4.97 -11.67 -33.88
CA ASN A 158 -5.19 -12.06 -35.26
C ASN A 158 -3.89 -11.96 -36.04
N ALA A 159 -3.69 -12.86 -36.99
CA ALA A 159 -2.60 -12.74 -37.95
C ALA A 159 -3.03 -13.21 -39.33
N GLN A 160 -2.45 -12.59 -40.36
CA GLN A 160 -2.60 -12.99 -41.74
C GLN A 160 -1.23 -13.05 -42.44
N PRO A 161 -0.80 -14.23 -42.94
CA PRO A 161 -1.26 -15.58 -42.58
C PRO A 161 -1.14 -15.90 -41.08
N TRP A 162 -1.64 -17.08 -40.66
CA TRP A 162 -1.65 -17.54 -39.28
C TRP A 162 -0.27 -17.44 -38.61
N ALA A 163 -0.21 -17.22 -37.30
CA ALA A 163 1.04 -17.18 -36.57
C ALA A 163 0.93 -17.91 -35.25
N GLU A 164 2.02 -18.54 -34.83
CA GLU A 164 2.20 -18.91 -33.44
C GLU A 164 2.40 -17.63 -32.62
N VAL A 165 1.81 -17.56 -31.44
CA VAL A 165 1.87 -16.40 -30.55
C VAL A 165 2.52 -16.78 -29.22
N TRP A 166 3.43 -15.93 -28.75
CA TRP A 166 3.99 -15.96 -27.40
C TRP A 166 3.71 -14.63 -26.70
N ILE A 167 3.43 -14.71 -25.40
CA ILE A 167 3.19 -13.56 -24.54
C ILE A 167 4.21 -13.60 -23.42
N ASP A 168 5.03 -12.57 -23.31
CA ASP A 168 6.15 -12.49 -22.35
C ASP A 168 7.06 -13.74 -22.37
N GLY A 169 7.23 -14.34 -23.55
CA GLY A 169 8.03 -15.56 -23.76
C GLY A 169 7.28 -16.88 -23.57
N ALA A 170 6.05 -16.89 -23.03
CA ALA A 170 5.23 -18.08 -22.89
C ALA A 170 4.37 -18.33 -24.14
N ARG A 171 4.36 -19.56 -24.69
CA ARG A 171 3.55 -19.90 -25.88
C ARG A 171 2.06 -19.81 -25.54
N ALA A 172 1.34 -18.93 -26.23
CA ALA A 172 -0.09 -18.69 -26.04
C ALA A 172 -0.96 -19.54 -26.97
N GLY A 173 -0.45 -19.90 -28.16
CA GLY A 173 -1.17 -20.72 -29.14
C GLY A 173 -0.96 -20.25 -30.57
N GLU A 174 -1.91 -20.54 -31.45
CA GLU A 174 -1.89 -20.12 -32.86
C GLU A 174 -3.08 -19.20 -33.14
N THR A 175 -2.86 -18.13 -33.92
CA THR A 175 -3.93 -17.20 -34.30
C THR A 175 -4.95 -17.88 -35.22
N PRO A 176 -6.25 -17.53 -35.15
CA PRO A 176 -6.83 -16.47 -34.32
C PRO A 176 -7.08 -16.90 -32.86
N LEU A 177 -6.65 -16.09 -31.90
CA LEU A 177 -6.92 -16.28 -30.48
C LEU A 177 -7.91 -15.21 -30.01
N ALA A 178 -9.12 -15.61 -29.62
CA ALA A 178 -10.17 -14.70 -29.17
C ALA A 178 -10.35 -14.76 -27.64
N ASN A 179 -10.67 -13.61 -27.03
CA ASN A 179 -10.94 -13.45 -25.59
C ASN A 179 -9.84 -14.03 -24.69
N LEU A 180 -8.58 -14.00 -25.15
CA LEU A 180 -7.46 -14.51 -24.37
C LEU A 180 -7.28 -13.67 -23.12
N GLN A 181 -7.23 -14.31 -21.96
CA GLN A 181 -7.00 -13.63 -20.69
C GLN A 181 -5.50 -13.45 -20.49
N VAL A 182 -5.06 -12.20 -20.51
CA VAL A 182 -3.65 -11.84 -20.36
C VAL A 182 -3.50 -10.97 -19.11
N PRO A 183 -2.46 -11.17 -18.27
CA PRO A 183 -2.24 -10.30 -17.12
C PRO A 183 -2.17 -8.81 -17.52
N LEU A 184 -2.77 -7.94 -16.71
CA LEU A 184 -2.75 -6.50 -16.96
C LEU A 184 -1.31 -5.95 -16.95
N GLY A 185 -1.11 -4.84 -17.67
CA GLY A 185 0.17 -4.12 -17.76
C GLY A 185 0.76 -4.13 -19.16
N SER A 186 1.98 -3.59 -19.30
CA SER A 186 2.72 -3.66 -20.56
C SER A 186 3.21 -5.08 -20.79
N ARG A 187 2.81 -5.69 -21.91
CA ARG A 187 3.10 -7.08 -22.29
C ARG A 187 3.73 -7.12 -23.67
N GLN A 188 4.66 -8.05 -23.87
CA GLN A 188 5.27 -8.29 -25.17
C GLN A 188 4.55 -9.46 -25.86
N PHE A 189 4.10 -9.22 -27.09
CA PHE A 189 3.47 -10.20 -27.96
C PHE A 189 4.43 -10.51 -29.12
N LEU A 190 4.81 -11.77 -29.26
CA LEU A 190 5.62 -12.25 -30.37
C LEU A 190 4.73 -13.10 -31.27
N PHE A 191 4.59 -12.72 -32.53
CA PHE A 191 3.95 -13.51 -33.56
C PHE A 191 5.05 -14.12 -34.43
N LYS A 192 5.05 -15.44 -34.63
CA LYS A 192 6.01 -16.14 -35.48
C LYS A 192 5.28 -16.91 -36.57
N HIS A 193 5.71 -16.71 -37.81
CA HIS A 193 5.29 -17.50 -38.95
C HIS A 193 6.52 -18.20 -39.56
N PRO A 194 6.45 -19.50 -39.90
CA PRO A 194 7.60 -20.24 -40.45
C PRO A 194 8.27 -19.58 -41.67
N GLN A 195 7.47 -19.09 -42.62
CA GLN A 195 7.96 -18.45 -43.86
C GLN A 195 8.23 -16.93 -43.74
N TYR A 196 7.45 -16.18 -42.96
CA TYR A 196 7.53 -14.71 -42.92
C TYR A 196 8.32 -14.16 -41.73
N GLY A 197 8.89 -15.04 -40.90
CA GLY A 197 9.70 -14.65 -39.74
C GLY A 197 8.84 -14.25 -38.54
N GLU A 198 9.34 -13.31 -37.74
CA GLU A 198 8.73 -12.92 -36.46
C GLU A 198 8.40 -11.42 -36.36
N ARG A 199 7.33 -11.11 -35.63
CA ARG A 199 6.81 -9.76 -35.37
C ARG A 199 6.61 -9.59 -33.87
N ARG A 200 7.34 -8.65 -33.27
CA ARG A 200 7.20 -8.28 -31.86
C ARG A 200 6.36 -7.01 -31.75
N LEU A 201 5.31 -7.08 -30.93
CA LEU A 201 4.47 -5.94 -30.55
C LEU A 201 4.53 -5.78 -29.03
N THR A 202 4.48 -4.55 -28.56
CA THR A 202 4.28 -4.25 -27.14
C THR A 202 2.95 -3.54 -27.01
N ALA A 203 2.07 -4.06 -26.16
CA ALA A 203 0.77 -3.44 -25.91
C ALA A 203 0.46 -3.43 -24.41
N THR A 204 -0.22 -2.38 -23.97
CA THR A 204 -0.73 -2.29 -22.61
C THR A 204 -2.06 -3.00 -22.52
N VAL A 205 -2.08 -4.13 -21.80
CA VAL A 205 -3.32 -4.85 -21.48
C VAL A 205 -4.00 -4.15 -20.30
N SER A 206 -5.23 -3.68 -20.54
CA SER A 206 -6.11 -3.09 -19.54
C SER A 206 -7.39 -3.93 -19.40
N THR A 207 -8.31 -3.52 -18.54
CA THR A 207 -9.65 -4.13 -18.45
C THR A 207 -10.47 -3.94 -19.73
N THR A 208 -10.13 -2.95 -20.55
CA THR A 208 -10.71 -2.75 -21.87
C THR A 208 -10.14 -3.78 -22.85
N PRO A 209 -10.99 -4.55 -23.57
CA PRO A 209 -10.51 -5.52 -24.55
C PRO A 209 -9.71 -4.83 -25.66
N ILE A 210 -8.56 -5.41 -25.99
CA ILE A 210 -7.72 -4.94 -27.11
C ILE A 210 -7.65 -6.00 -28.20
N ALA A 211 -7.50 -5.57 -29.45
CA ALA A 211 -7.27 -6.45 -30.58
C ALA A 211 -5.93 -6.10 -31.23
N LEU A 212 -5.03 -7.07 -31.34
CA LEU A 212 -3.77 -6.96 -32.07
C LEU A 212 -3.87 -7.79 -33.33
N THR A 213 -3.64 -7.14 -34.47
CA THR A 213 -3.65 -7.77 -35.78
C THR A 213 -2.29 -7.60 -36.44
N VAL A 214 -1.70 -8.70 -36.88
CA VAL A 214 -0.43 -8.70 -37.60
C VAL A 214 -0.64 -9.17 -39.03
N ASP A 215 -0.28 -8.34 -39.99
CA ASP A 215 -0.23 -8.70 -41.40
C ASP A 215 1.23 -8.94 -41.79
N PHE A 216 1.60 -10.20 -42.02
CA PHE A 216 2.95 -10.59 -42.42
C PHE A 216 3.23 -10.32 -43.90
N THR A 217 2.20 -10.11 -44.71
CA THR A 217 2.34 -9.79 -46.14
C THR A 217 2.73 -8.33 -46.36
N LYS A 218 2.55 -7.48 -45.33
CA LYS A 218 2.93 -6.07 -45.35
C LYS A 218 4.26 -5.83 -44.63
N PRO A 219 5.07 -4.86 -45.11
CA PRO A 219 6.25 -4.42 -44.38
C PRO A 219 5.87 -3.92 -42.99
N SER A 220 6.78 -4.09 -42.03
CA SER A 220 6.56 -3.74 -40.62
C SER A 220 6.18 -2.28 -40.53
N GLN A 221 4.97 -1.96 -40.08
CA GLN A 221 4.63 -0.59 -39.73
C GLN A 221 5.49 -0.21 -38.51
N ARG A 222 6.52 0.60 -38.74
CA ARG A 222 7.18 1.35 -37.65
C ARG A 222 6.23 2.46 -37.20
N PRO A 223 6.19 2.77 -35.89
CA PRO A 223 5.51 3.97 -35.40
C PRO A 223 6.14 5.25 -35.98
#